data_AF-A0A7D7AG24-F1
#
_entry.id   AF-A0A7D7AG24-F1
#
_cell.length_a   1.000
_cell.length_b   1.000
_cell.length_c   1.000
_cell.angle_alpha   90.00
_cell.angle_beta   90.00
_cell.angle_gamma   90.00
#
_symmetry.space_group_name_H-M   'P 1'
#
loop_
_entity.id
_entity.type
_entity.pdbx_description
1 polymer ?
#
loop_
_entity_poly.entity_id
_entity_poly.type
_entity_poly.pdbx_seq_one_letter_code
_entity_poly.pdbx_strand_id
1 'polypeptide(L)'
;MKGADIITKVKIFTILGLVSLLILIIIVLISPTKLNGRWYLYNGNDINTDSNIKNQLNSKDYIKISNRTMESFQSDGKNGVSEMKGLGSKIHVGDAVYRYDINKLGEHKILVLELIGFDNGHLKESVENGEKFVYVFEESIDFE
;
A
#
# COMPACT_ATOMS: atom_id res chain seq x y z
N MET A 1 43.82 -30.81 18.52
CA MET A 1 43.28 -30.30 17.24
C MET A 1 41.75 -30.21 17.14
N LYS A 2 40.94 -30.76 18.07
CA LYS A 2 39.47 -30.69 17.98
C LYS A 2 38.85 -29.34 18.42
N GLY A 3 39.50 -28.60 19.33
CA GLY A 3 38.93 -27.37 19.90
C GLY A 3 38.94 -26.15 18.96
N ALA A 4 40.01 -25.96 18.17
CA ALA A 4 40.09 -24.85 17.21
C ALA A 4 39.05 -24.96 16.09
N ASP A 5 38.74 -26.20 15.69
CA ASP A 5 37.78 -26.51 14.64
C ASP A 5 36.32 -26.25 15.08
N ILE A 6 36.02 -26.54 16.35
CA ILE A 6 34.71 -26.24 16.97
C ILE A 6 34.51 -24.72 17.09
N ILE A 7 35.53 -23.99 17.56
CA ILE A 7 35.46 -22.52 17.70
C ILE A 7 35.23 -21.84 16.34
N THR A 8 35.87 -22.36 15.28
CA THR A 8 35.73 -21.83 13.92
C THR A 8 34.32 -22.08 13.37
N LYS A 9 33.77 -23.28 13.58
CA LYS A 9 32.38 -23.61 13.20
C LYS A 9 31.36 -22.74 13.93
N VAL A 10 31.51 -22.55 15.24
CA VAL A 10 30.58 -21.72 16.04
C VAL A 10 30.55 -20.28 15.51
N LYS A 11 31.71 -19.67 15.23
CA LYS A 11 31.78 -18.31 14.66
C LYS A 11 31.02 -18.19 13.33
N ILE A 12 31.17 -19.17 12.44
CA ILE A 12 30.50 -19.19 11.13
C ILE A 12 28.97 -19.24 11.31
N PHE A 13 28.47 -20.09 12.22
CA PHE A 13 27.04 -20.17 12.51
C PHE A 13 26.48 -18.88 13.13
N THR A 14 27.24 -18.23 14.02
CA THR A 14 26.82 -16.94 14.60
C THR A 14 26.73 -15.85 13.53
N ILE A 15 27.71 -15.79 12.62
CA ILE A 15 27.70 -14.83 11.50
C ILE A 15 26.52 -15.10 10.57
N LEU A 16 26.27 -16.35 10.19
CA LEU A 16 25.12 -16.73 9.36
C LEU A 16 23.79 -16.35 10.02
N GLY A 17 23.65 -16.58 11.33
CA GLY A 17 22.46 -16.18 12.10
C GLY A 17 22.24 -14.66 12.09
N LEU A 18 23.30 -13.88 12.29
CA LEU A 18 23.25 -12.41 12.24
C LEU A 18 22.88 -11.87 10.85
N VAL A 19 23.46 -12.43 9.78
CA VAL A 19 23.13 -12.04 8.40
C VAL A 19 21.67 -12.38 8.08
N SER A 20 21.19 -13.55 8.51
CA SER A 20 19.79 -13.96 8.32
C SER A 20 18.82 -13.02 9.04
N LEU A 21 19.14 -12.61 10.27
CA LEU A 21 18.35 -11.66 11.04
C LEU A 21 18.35 -10.27 10.37
N LEU A 22 19.49 -9.82 9.85
CA LEU A 22 19.60 -8.55 9.13
C LEU A 22 18.74 -8.55 7.86
N ILE A 23 18.77 -9.63 7.08
CA ILE A 23 17.92 -9.81 5.90
C ILE A 23 16.43 -9.78 6.29
N LEU A 24 16.06 -10.45 7.40
CA LEU A 24 14.69 -10.42 7.91
C LEU A 24 14.25 -9.01 8.31
N ILE A 25 15.09 -8.25 9.02
CA ILE A 25 14.81 -6.86 9.40
C ILE A 25 14.62 -5.98 8.14
N ILE A 26 15.49 -6.14 7.15
CA ILE A 26 15.39 -5.42 5.87
C ILE A 26 14.06 -5.76 5.19
N ILE A 27 13.68 -7.04 5.07
CA ILE A 27 12.40 -7.46 4.47
C ILE A 27 11.20 -6.89 5.23
N VAL A 28 11.23 -6.88 6.57
CA VAL A 28 10.16 -6.32 7.40
C VAL A 28 10.02 -4.81 7.21
N LEU A 29 11.14 -4.08 7.08
CA LEU A 29 11.16 -2.64 6.88
C LEU A 29 10.80 -2.21 5.44
N ILE A 30 10.92 -3.10 4.45
CA ILE A 30 10.55 -2.81 3.05
C ILE A 30 9.04 -3.01 2.76
N SER A 31 8.25 -3.51 3.73
CA SER A 31 6.79 -3.56 3.62
C SER A 31 6.18 -2.16 3.36
N PRO A 32 5.06 -2.07 2.62
CA PRO A 32 4.89 -1.29 1.39
C PRO A 32 5.06 0.22 1.59
N THR A 33 6.31 0.68 1.65
CA THR A 33 6.66 2.11 1.59
C THR A 33 6.06 2.82 0.37
N LYS A 34 5.81 2.07 -0.70
CA LYS A 34 5.28 2.59 -1.99
C LYS A 34 3.89 3.20 -1.90
N LEU A 35 3.07 2.78 -0.93
CA LEU A 35 1.70 3.24 -0.72
C LEU A 35 1.60 4.39 0.28
N ASN A 36 2.63 4.62 1.10
CA ASN A 36 2.57 5.65 2.12
C ASN A 36 2.45 7.06 1.50
N GLY A 37 1.65 7.91 2.14
CA GLY A 37 1.38 9.28 1.73
C GLY A 37 -0.10 9.52 1.43
N ARG A 38 -0.40 10.70 0.87
CA ARG A 38 -1.77 11.07 0.48
C ARG A 38 -2.03 10.78 -0.99
N TRP A 39 -3.22 10.29 -1.25
CA TRP A 39 -3.71 9.87 -2.56
C TRP A 39 -5.10 10.49 -2.78
N TYR A 40 -5.20 11.40 -3.73
CA TYR A 40 -6.42 12.14 -4.02
C TYR A 40 -7.30 11.36 -4.97
N LEU A 41 -8.59 11.26 -4.67
CA LEU A 41 -9.56 10.52 -5.47
C LEU A 41 -9.73 11.22 -6.82
N TYR A 42 -9.57 10.46 -7.89
CA TYR A 42 -9.86 10.91 -9.25
C TYR A 42 -11.31 10.57 -9.59
N ASN A 43 -12.06 11.61 -9.98
CA ASN A 43 -13.50 11.51 -10.27
C ASN A 43 -13.84 11.62 -11.78
N GLY A 44 -12.83 11.62 -12.65
CA GLY A 44 -13.05 11.64 -14.10
C GLY A 44 -13.40 10.26 -14.66
N ASN A 45 -13.70 10.20 -15.96
CA ASN A 45 -14.18 8.97 -16.60
C ASN A 45 -13.06 7.97 -16.92
N ASP A 46 -11.95 8.44 -17.50
CA ASP A 46 -10.78 7.60 -17.82
C ASP A 46 -9.50 8.42 -17.72
N ILE A 47 -8.75 8.14 -16.66
CA ILE A 47 -7.50 8.82 -16.32
C ILE A 47 -6.45 8.72 -17.45
N ASN A 48 -6.48 7.67 -18.27
CA ASN A 48 -5.48 7.47 -19.33
C ASN A 48 -5.68 8.39 -20.53
N THR A 49 -6.88 8.95 -20.68
CA THR A 49 -7.24 9.82 -21.80
C THR A 49 -7.41 11.27 -21.37
N ASP A 50 -7.46 11.53 -20.06
CA ASP A 50 -7.75 12.85 -19.53
C ASP A 50 -6.54 13.78 -19.66
N SER A 51 -6.71 14.86 -20.41
CA SER A 51 -5.63 15.83 -20.65
C SER A 51 -5.29 16.69 -19.43
N ASN A 52 -6.19 16.77 -18.44
CA ASN A 52 -5.99 17.54 -17.22
C ASN A 52 -6.54 16.78 -16.01
N ILE A 53 -5.72 15.87 -15.47
CA ILE A 53 -6.06 15.05 -14.31
C ILE A 53 -6.36 15.92 -13.08
N LYS A 54 -5.61 17.01 -12.86
CA LYS A 54 -5.77 17.91 -11.71
C LYS A 54 -7.20 18.44 -11.57
N ASN A 55 -7.84 18.81 -12.67
CA ASN A 55 -9.21 19.34 -12.65
C ASN A 55 -10.27 18.32 -12.21
N GLN A 56 -9.93 17.03 -12.22
CA GLN A 56 -10.81 15.94 -11.77
C GLN A 56 -10.56 15.54 -10.31
N LEU A 57 -9.62 16.21 -9.64
CA LEU A 57 -9.28 15.95 -8.23
C LEU A 57 -9.98 16.97 -7.33
N ASN A 58 -10.36 16.52 -6.14
CA ASN A 58 -10.83 17.38 -5.08
C ASN A 58 -9.85 17.28 -3.90
N SER A 59 -9.33 18.41 -3.42
CA SER A 59 -8.36 18.44 -2.31
C SER A 59 -8.93 17.92 -0.99
N LYS A 60 -10.26 17.77 -0.88
CA LYS A 60 -10.97 17.21 0.28
C LYS A 60 -11.27 15.71 0.16
N ASP A 61 -11.16 15.14 -1.04
CA ASP A 61 -11.44 13.73 -1.30
C ASP A 61 -10.12 12.98 -1.48
N TYR A 62 -9.63 12.36 -0.41
CA TYR A 62 -8.36 11.64 -0.44
C TYR A 62 -8.31 10.51 0.58
N ILE A 63 -7.43 9.55 0.32
CA ILE A 63 -6.98 8.61 1.34
C ILE A 63 -5.57 8.97 1.77
N LYS A 64 -5.28 8.77 3.05
CA LYS A 64 -3.94 8.87 3.61
C LYS A 64 -3.55 7.51 4.14
N ILE A 65 -2.51 6.95 3.54
CA ILE A 65 -1.98 5.65 3.92
C ILE A 65 -0.73 5.86 4.76
N SER A 66 -0.73 5.22 5.93
CA SER A 66 0.46 5.01 6.75
C SER A 66 0.65 3.51 6.95
N ASN A 67 1.84 3.08 7.41
CA ASN A 67 2.23 1.66 7.51
C ASN A 67 1.15 0.67 7.95
N ARG A 68 0.26 1.07 8.87
CA ARG A 68 -0.81 0.21 9.40
C ARG A 68 -2.21 0.84 9.35
N THR A 69 -2.36 2.01 8.76
CA THR A 69 -3.66 2.70 8.74
C THR A 69 -3.98 3.27 7.38
N MET A 70 -5.24 3.19 7.02
CA MET A 70 -5.81 3.96 5.92
C MET A 70 -6.86 4.89 6.53
N GLU A 71 -6.63 6.19 6.38
CA GLU A 71 -7.58 7.23 6.71
C GLU A 71 -8.26 7.69 5.42
N SER A 72 -9.59 7.73 5.37
CA SER A 72 -10.34 8.27 4.24
C SER A 72 -10.95 9.61 4.62
N PHE A 73 -10.81 10.59 3.74
CA PHE A 73 -11.39 11.92 3.87
C PHE A 73 -12.29 12.18 2.66
N GLN A 74 -13.52 12.61 2.93
CA GLN A 74 -14.50 12.93 1.90
C GLN A 74 -15.09 14.31 2.16
N SER A 75 -15.34 15.04 1.09
CA SER A 75 -15.89 16.39 1.06
C SER A 75 -17.31 16.47 1.63
N ASP A 76 -18.05 15.37 1.62
CA ASP A 76 -19.36 15.22 2.25
C ASP A 76 -19.27 14.99 3.78
N GLY A 77 -18.06 14.92 4.33
CA GLY A 77 -17.79 14.72 5.75
C GLY A 77 -17.73 13.26 6.20
N LYS A 78 -17.89 12.28 5.28
CA LYS A 78 -17.75 10.85 5.59
C LYS A 78 -16.28 10.45 5.71
N ASN A 79 -15.68 10.84 6.82
CA ASN A 79 -14.32 10.47 7.15
C ASN A 79 -14.28 9.11 7.86
N GLY A 80 -13.20 8.36 7.66
CA GLY A 80 -13.03 7.02 8.19
C GLY A 80 -11.58 6.73 8.52
N VAL A 81 -11.35 5.85 9.49
CA VAL A 81 -10.02 5.34 9.81
C VAL A 81 -10.14 3.84 9.97
N SER A 82 -9.24 3.10 9.33
CA SER A 82 -9.23 1.64 9.39
C SER A 82 -7.81 1.13 9.51
N GLU A 83 -7.66 0.01 10.22
CA GLU A 83 -6.41 -0.75 10.19
C GLU A 83 -6.18 -1.27 8.78
N MET A 84 -4.93 -1.17 8.33
CA MET A 84 -4.50 -1.58 7.01
C MET A 84 -3.38 -2.62 7.10
N LYS A 85 -3.48 -3.65 6.27
CA LYS A 85 -2.41 -4.64 6.09
C LYS A 85 -2.17 -4.93 4.62
N GLY A 86 -0.94 -4.67 4.17
CA GLY A 86 -0.49 -5.08 2.83
C GLY A 86 -0.07 -6.56 2.81
N LEU A 87 -0.57 -7.31 1.84
CA LEU A 87 -0.23 -8.72 1.60
C LEU A 87 -0.01 -8.94 0.09
N GLY A 88 1.25 -8.84 -0.35
CA GLY A 88 1.59 -8.94 -1.78
C GLY A 88 0.93 -7.82 -2.58
N SER A 89 0.10 -8.18 -3.58
CA SER A 89 -0.68 -7.27 -4.42
C SER A 89 -2.08 -6.95 -3.85
N LYS A 90 -2.32 -7.27 -2.58
CA LYS A 90 -3.59 -7.00 -1.89
C LYS A 90 -3.38 -6.10 -0.68
N ILE A 91 -4.42 -5.34 -0.34
CA ILE A 91 -4.51 -4.53 0.87
C ILE A 91 -5.80 -4.93 1.57
N HIS A 92 -5.69 -5.27 2.85
CA HIS A 92 -6.83 -5.40 3.74
C HIS A 92 -7.02 -4.07 4.47
N VAL A 93 -8.24 -3.52 4.47
CA VAL A 93 -8.61 -2.26 5.12
C VAL A 93 -9.89 -2.49 5.90
N GLY A 94 -9.76 -2.62 7.23
CA GLY A 94 -10.84 -3.20 8.03
C GLY A 94 -11.24 -4.57 7.47
N ASP A 95 -12.52 -4.74 7.19
CA ASP A 95 -13.05 -5.98 6.61
C ASP A 95 -12.88 -6.04 5.09
N ALA A 96 -12.61 -4.92 4.40
CA ALA A 96 -12.53 -4.88 2.94
C ALA A 96 -11.17 -5.37 2.44
N VAL A 97 -11.18 -6.12 1.33
CA VAL A 97 -9.97 -6.61 0.66
C VAL A 97 -9.90 -6.03 -0.74
N TYR A 98 -8.83 -5.27 -0.99
CA TYR A 98 -8.55 -4.65 -2.27
C TYR A 98 -7.38 -5.34 -2.97
N ARG A 99 -7.48 -5.52 -4.28
CA ARG A 99 -6.30 -5.62 -5.14
C ARG A 99 -5.83 -4.21 -5.44
N TYR A 100 -4.52 -3.98 -5.38
CA TYR A 100 -3.95 -2.68 -5.73
C TYR A 100 -2.92 -2.79 -6.84
N ASP A 101 -2.83 -1.72 -7.63
CA ASP A 101 -1.79 -1.53 -8.63
C ASP A 101 -1.30 -0.07 -8.60
N ILE A 102 0.00 0.13 -8.83
CA ILE A 102 0.61 1.46 -8.85
C ILE A 102 1.28 1.68 -10.20
N ASN A 103 0.76 2.65 -10.95
CA ASN A 103 1.23 2.99 -12.28
C ASN A 103 1.78 4.42 -12.32
N LYS A 104 2.57 4.71 -13.36
CA LYS A 104 2.97 6.07 -13.70
C LYS A 104 2.29 6.48 -15.00
N LEU A 105 1.72 7.67 -15.02
CA LEU A 105 1.11 8.29 -16.19
C LEU A 105 1.65 9.71 -16.32
N GLY A 106 2.60 9.91 -17.23
CA GLY A 106 3.37 11.15 -17.30
C GLY A 106 4.11 11.42 -15.98
N GLU A 107 3.85 12.57 -15.39
CA GLU A 107 4.38 12.98 -14.08
C GLU A 107 3.58 12.43 -12.89
N HIS A 108 2.38 11.90 -13.13
CA HIS A 108 1.49 11.45 -12.08
C HIS A 108 1.77 9.99 -11.68
N LYS A 109 1.78 9.77 -10.37
CA LYS A 109 1.79 8.42 -9.78
C LYS A 109 0.36 8.05 -9.41
N ILE A 110 -0.13 6.98 -10.00
CA ILE A 110 -1.54 6.55 -9.93
C ILE A 110 -1.64 5.28 -9.09
N LEU A 111 -2.58 5.24 -8.16
CA LEU A 111 -2.98 4.06 -7.41
C LEU A 111 -4.37 3.63 -7.87
N VAL A 112 -4.51 2.38 -8.28
CA VAL A 112 -5.81 1.77 -8.56
C VAL A 112 -6.11 0.77 -7.46
N LEU A 113 -7.25 0.93 -6.79
CA LEU A 113 -7.78 -0.02 -5.82
C LEU A 113 -9.03 -0.67 -6.40
N GLU A 114 -9.06 -1.99 -6.44
CA GLU A 114 -10.22 -2.76 -6.88
C GLU A 114 -10.70 -3.62 -5.73
N LEU A 115 -11.96 -3.45 -5.33
CA LEU A 115 -12.57 -4.28 -4.31
C LEU A 115 -12.69 -5.72 -4.83
N ILE A 116 -12.12 -6.68 -4.13
CA ILE A 116 -12.13 -8.09 -4.53
C ILE A 116 -12.79 -9.00 -3.50
N GLY A 117 -13.19 -8.46 -2.34
CA GLY A 117 -13.82 -9.25 -1.31
C GLY A 117 -13.87 -8.58 0.05
N PHE A 118 -14.36 -9.36 1.03
CA PHE A 118 -14.40 -9.02 2.43
C PHE A 118 -13.84 -10.17 3.27
N ASP A 119 -13.11 -9.86 4.34
CA ASP A 119 -12.53 -10.82 5.28
C ASP A 119 -12.53 -10.21 6.68
N ASN A 120 -13.51 -10.60 7.51
CA ASN A 120 -13.61 -10.17 8.92
C ASN A 120 -13.03 -11.20 9.89
N GLY A 121 -12.26 -12.16 9.40
CA GLY A 121 -11.69 -13.28 10.17
C GLY A 121 -12.64 -14.45 10.43
N HIS A 122 -13.95 -14.24 10.35
CA HIS A 122 -14.97 -15.30 10.50
C HIS A 122 -15.59 -15.71 9.18
N LEU A 123 -15.74 -14.76 8.27
CA LEU A 123 -16.37 -14.92 6.96
C LEU A 123 -15.45 -14.32 5.89
N LYS A 124 -15.31 -15.05 4.78
CA LYS A 124 -14.57 -14.60 3.60
C LYS A 124 -15.49 -14.64 2.41
N GLU A 125 -15.70 -13.48 1.80
CA GLU A 125 -16.51 -13.32 0.60
C GLU A 125 -15.64 -12.74 -0.51
N SER A 126 -15.80 -13.26 -1.72
CA SER A 126 -15.20 -12.71 -2.92
C SER A 126 -16.21 -11.87 -3.67
N VAL A 127 -15.77 -10.73 -4.18
CA VAL A 127 -16.57 -9.88 -5.07
C VAL A 127 -16.00 -10.02 -6.48
N GLU A 128 -16.85 -10.43 -7.42
CA GLU A 128 -16.53 -10.38 -8.86
C GLU A 128 -16.92 -9.00 -9.41
N ASN A 129 -16.05 -8.40 -10.23
CA ASN A 129 -16.23 -7.05 -10.79
C ASN A 129 -16.51 -5.97 -9.74
N GLY A 130 -15.77 -5.99 -8.64
CA GLY A 130 -15.93 -4.99 -7.60
C GLY A 130 -15.54 -3.59 -8.05
N GLU A 131 -15.95 -2.63 -7.24
CA GLU A 131 -15.73 -1.21 -7.50
C GLU A 131 -14.23 -0.89 -7.61
N LYS A 132 -13.91 0.01 -8.54
CA LYS A 132 -12.55 0.48 -8.78
C LYS A 132 -12.44 1.95 -8.42
N PHE A 133 -11.46 2.25 -7.58
CA PHE A 133 -11.11 3.60 -7.17
C PHE A 133 -9.74 3.94 -7.71
N VAL A 134 -9.65 5.10 -8.37
CA VAL A 134 -8.40 5.61 -8.94
C VAL A 134 -7.96 6.81 -8.12
N TYR A 135 -6.69 6.82 -7.71
CA TYR A 135 -6.13 7.90 -6.93
C TYR A 135 -4.81 8.42 -7.53
N VAL A 136 -4.53 9.70 -7.27
CA VAL A 136 -3.32 10.40 -7.71
C VAL A 136 -2.49 10.82 -6.50
N PHE A 137 -1.19 10.58 -6.53
CA PHE A 137 -0.30 10.84 -5.41
C PHE A 137 0.01 12.33 -5.19
N GLU A 138 0.08 12.76 -3.94
CA GLU A 138 0.25 14.17 -3.55
C GLU A 138 1.48 14.86 -4.14
N GLU A 139 2.63 14.19 -4.22
CA GLU A 139 3.86 14.79 -4.76
C GLU A 139 3.75 15.17 -6.25
N SER A 140 2.74 14.64 -6.95
CA SER A 140 2.49 14.94 -8.36
C SER A 140 1.37 15.96 -8.57
N ILE A 141 0.93 16.65 -7.51
CA ILE A 141 -0.17 17.61 -7.56
C ILE A 141 0.27 18.92 -6.90
N ASP A 142 0.19 20.01 -7.65
CA ASP A 142 0.20 21.36 -7.09
C ASP A 142 -1.23 21.87 -7.06
N PHE A 143 -1.79 22.14 -5.89
CA PHE A 143 -3.19 22.57 -5.77
C PHE A 143 -3.41 24.08 -5.96
N GLU A 144 -2.35 24.90 -6.00
CA GLU A 144 -2.37 26.39 -6.05
C GLU A 144 -3.59 27.09 -5.42
#